data_AF-A0A2V9F692-F1
#
_entry.id   AF-A0A2V9F692-F1
#
_cell.length_a   1.000
_cell.length_b   1.000
_cell.length_c   1.000
_cell.angle_alpha   90.00
_cell.angle_beta   90.00
_cell.angle_gamma   90.00
#
_symmetry.space_group_name_H-M   'P 1'
#
loop_
_entity.id
_entity.type
_entity.pdbx_description
1 polymer ?
#
loop_
_entity_poly.entity_id
_entity_poly.type
_entity_poly.pdbx_seq_one_letter_code
_entity_poly.pdbx_strand_id
1 'polypeptide(L)' 'MAKLSHYTPKGEVRMVDVSEKAVTTRTAAARGFVRMKPRVVSAVRRLKNPKGNPLEVARIAGIAAAK' A
#
# COMPACT_ATOMS: atom_id res chain seq x y z
N MET A 1 18.07 -21.11 8.47
CA MET A 1 16.96 -20.24 8.03
C MET A 1 16.86 -19.07 9.01
N ALA A 2 16.64 -17.85 8.53
CA ALA A 2 16.45 -16.69 9.42
C ALA A 2 15.15 -16.84 10.23
N LYS A 3 15.20 -16.57 11.53
CA LYS A 3 14.04 -16.63 12.43
C LYS A 3 13.06 -15.52 12.09
N LEU A 4 11.78 -15.86 11.86
CA LEU A 4 10.73 -14.88 11.59
C LEU A 4 10.45 -14.04 12.85
N SER A 5 10.51 -12.72 12.74
CA SER A 5 10.34 -11.82 13.90
C SER A 5 8.88 -11.71 14.37
N HIS A 6 7.93 -11.75 13.44
CA HIS A 6 6.48 -11.56 13.65
C HIS A 6 5.73 -12.82 14.08
N TYR A 7 6.44 -13.93 14.32
CA TYR A 7 5.87 -15.19 14.78
C TYR A 7 6.49 -15.61 16.11
N THR A 8 5.73 -16.33 16.94
CA THR A 8 6.24 -17.03 18.13
C THR A 8 7.00 -18.29 17.70
N PRO A 9 7.79 -18.93 18.59
CA PRO A 9 8.38 -20.24 18.30
C PRO A 9 7.35 -21.34 17.99
N LYS A 10 6.09 -21.15 18.42
CA LYS A 10 4.97 -22.07 18.15
C LYS A 10 4.25 -21.76 16.83
N GLY A 11 4.65 -20.72 16.09
CA GLY A 11 4.05 -20.33 14.81
C GLY A 11 2.82 -19.42 14.93
N GLU A 12 2.53 -18.87 16.11
CA GLU A 12 1.45 -17.91 16.31
C GLU A 12 1.90 -16.49 15.93
N VAL A 13 0.99 -15.64 15.45
CA VAL A 13 1.30 -14.25 15.11
C VAL A 13 1.52 -13.44 16.38
N ARG A 14 2.54 -12.57 16.37
CA ARG A 14 2.78 -11.59 17.45
C ARG A 14 3.28 -10.27 16.90
N MET A 15 2.97 -9.17 17.60
CA MET A 15 3.62 -7.89 17.38
C MET A 15 5.02 -7.92 18.00
N VAL A 16 6.01 -7.38 17.27
CA VAL A 16 7.38 -7.27 17.79
C VAL A 16 7.45 -6.05 18.70
N ASP A 17 7.91 -6.23 19.94
CA ASP A 17 8.22 -5.09 20.80
C ASP A 17 9.41 -4.31 20.21
N VAL A 18 9.21 -3.01 20.03
CA VAL A 18 10.19 -2.07 19.48
C VAL A 18 10.50 -0.92 20.44
N SER A 19 10.06 -0.99 21.69
CA SER A 19 10.12 0.11 22.66
C SER A 19 11.54 0.58 22.96
N GLU A 20 12.53 -0.31 22.95
CA GLU A 20 13.94 0.01 23.18
C GLU A 20 14.65 0.61 21.96
N LYS A 21 14.01 0.62 20.78
CA LYS A 21 14.64 1.14 19.55
C LYS A 21 14.62 2.66 19.55
N ALA A 22 15.78 3.27 19.28
CA ALA A 22 15.87 4.72 19.10
C ALA A 22 14.94 5.21 17.98
N VAL A 23 14.26 6.33 18.24
CA VAL A 23 13.45 7.04 17.25
C VAL A 23 14.38 7.69 16.23
N THR A 24 14.17 7.38 14.95
CA THR A 24 14.93 7.94 13.83
C THR A 24 13.98 8.29 12.69
N THR A 25 14.32 9.30 11.88
CA THR A 25 13.59 9.57 10.65
C THR A 25 13.72 8.38 9.69
N ARG A 26 12.58 7.87 9.20
CA ARG A 26 12.53 6.73 8.28
C ARG A 26 11.61 7.07 7.12
N THR A 27 12.00 6.67 5.92
CA THR A 27 11.18 6.80 4.70
C THR A 27 11.11 5.45 4.00
N ALA A 28 10.01 5.20 3.29
CA ALA A 28 9.80 4.01 2.50
C ALA A 28 9.07 4.37 1.21
N ALA A 29 9.40 3.67 0.11
CA ALA A 29 8.73 3.81 -1.17
C ALA A 29 8.22 2.44 -1.63
N ALA A 30 6.99 2.41 -2.14
CA ALA A 30 6.37 1.21 -2.70
C ALA A 30 5.69 1.55 -4.04
N ARG A 31 5.53 0.56 -4.91
CA ARG A 31 4.79 0.70 -6.17
C ARG A 31 3.87 -0.49 -6.39
N GLY A 32 2.76 -0.26 -7.07
CA GLY A 32 1.81 -1.28 -7.51
C GLY A 32 1.31 -0.97 -8.92
N PHE A 33 0.72 -1.96 -9.59
CA PHE A 33 0.13 -1.79 -10.91
C PHE A 33 -1.24 -2.45 -10.98
N VAL A 34 -2.18 -1.76 -11.62
CA VAL A 34 -3.51 -2.28 -11.92
C VAL A 34 -3.60 -2.62 -13.39
N ARG A 35 -3.57 -3.92 -13.71
CA ARG A 35 -3.74 -4.41 -15.09
C ARG A 35 -5.18 -4.23 -15.53
N MET A 36 -5.36 -3.60 -16.69
CA MET A 36 -6.68 -3.29 -17.22
C MET A 36 -6.71 -3.43 -18.75
N LYS A 37 -7.92 -3.56 -19.32
CA LYS A 37 -8.11 -3.62 -20.77
C LYS A 37 -7.70 -2.28 -21.42
N PRO A 38 -7.13 -2.28 -22.65
CA PRO A 38 -6.72 -1.04 -23.33
C PRO A 38 -7.81 0.03 -23.41
N ARG A 39 -9.07 -0.36 -23.64
CA ARG A 39 -10.22 0.56 -23.67
C ARG A 39 -10.41 1.32 -22.35
N VAL A 40 -10.12 0.68 -21.21
CA VAL A 40 -10.25 1.28 -19.88
C VAL A 40 -9.12 2.27 -19.64
N VAL A 41 -7.87 1.91 -19.97
CA VAL A 41 -6.73 2.85 -19.92
C VAL A 41 -7.06 4.11 -20.72
N SER A 42 -7.59 3.93 -21.92
CA SER A 42 -7.98 5.01 -22.83
C SER A 42 -9.06 5.92 -22.23
N ALA A 43 -10.09 5.33 -21.61
CA ALA A 43 -11.16 6.05 -20.93
C ALA A 43 -10.64 6.86 -19.73
N VAL A 44 -9.78 6.26 -18.90
CA VAL A 44 -9.14 6.93 -17.74
C VAL A 44 -8.31 8.12 -18.20
N ARG A 45 -7.44 7.94 -19.20
CA ARG A 45 -6.57 9.01 -19.74
C ARG A 45 -7.35 10.19 -20.32
N ARG A 46 -8.50 9.93 -20.95
CA ARG A 46 -9.37 10.97 -21.53
C ARG A 46 -10.39 11.54 -20.56
N LEU A 47 -10.37 11.14 -19.28
CA LEU A 47 -11.38 11.51 -18.29
C LEU A 47 -12.82 11.17 -18.72
N LYS A 48 -12.99 10.14 -19.58
CA LYS A 48 -14.29 9.67 -20.07
C LYS A 48 -14.74 8.45 -19.26
N ASN A 49 -15.04 8.66 -17.98
CA ASN A 49 -15.52 7.62 -17.07
C ASN A 49 -16.81 8.07 -16.37
N PRO A 50 -17.88 7.24 -16.34
CA PRO A 50 -19.16 7.61 -15.73
C PRO A 50 -19.08 7.87 -14.22
N LYS A 51 -18.01 7.43 -13.55
CA LYS A 51 -17.77 7.63 -12.11
C LYS A 51 -16.86 8.81 -11.79
N GLY A 52 -16.56 9.67 -12.76
CA GLY A 52 -15.62 10.79 -12.61
C GLY A 52 -14.16 10.35 -12.78
N ASN A 53 -13.21 11.14 -12.22
CA ASN A 53 -11.78 10.89 -12.38
C ASN A 53 -11.27 9.84 -11.37
N PRO A 54 -10.94 8.60 -11.80
CA PRO A 54 -10.55 7.56 -10.86
C PRO A 54 -9.15 7.75 -10.26
N LEU A 55 -8.25 8.51 -10.91
CA LEU A 55 -6.89 8.72 -10.40
C LEU A 55 -6.86 9.69 -9.23
N GLU A 56 -7.68 10.73 -9.28
CA GLU A 56 -7.83 11.68 -8.16
C GLU A 56 -8.45 11.00 -6.94
N VAL A 57 -9.51 10.21 -7.15
CA VAL A 57 -10.12 9.42 -6.08
C VAL A 57 -9.11 8.41 -5.50
N ALA A 58 -8.33 7.73 -6.34
CA ALA A 58 -7.30 6.78 -5.90
C ALA A 58 -6.17 7.45 -5.10
N ARG A 59 -5.79 8.69 -5.44
CA ARG A 59 -4.80 9.46 -4.67
C ARG A 59 -5.27 9.69 -3.24
N ILE A 60 -6.50 10.17 -3.06
CA ILE A 60 -7.06 10.43 -1.73
C ILE A 60 -7.22 9.13 -0.95
N ALA A 61 -7.74 8.08 -1.59
CA ALA A 61 -7.85 6.76 -0.97
C ALA A 61 -6.49 6.21 -0.52
N GLY A 62 -5.43 6.39 -1.32
CA GLY A 62 -4.08 5.96 -0.96
C GLY A 62 -3.50 6.71 0.24
N ILE A 63 -3.73 8.02 0.36
CA ILE A 63 -3.31 8.81 1.53
C ILE A 63 -4.07 8.38 2.78
N ALA A 64 -5.37 8.13 2.65
CA ALA A 64 -6.21 7.69 3.77
C ALA A 64 -5.84 6.27 4.23
N ALA A 65 -5.54 5.36 3.31
CA ALA A 65 -5.16 3.98 3.64
C ALA A 65 -3.78 3.84 4.29
N ALA A 66 -2.91 4.85 4.16
CA ALA A 66 -1.58 4.85 4.77
C ALA A 66 -1.59 5.23 6.26
N LYS A 67 -2.72 5.77 6.76
CA LYS A 67 -2.90 6.24 8.14
C LYS A 67 -3.87 5.33 8.87
#